data_AF-A0A7X3RD47-F1
#
_entry.id   AF-A0A7X3RD47-F1
#
_cell.length_a   1.000
_cell.length_b   1.000
_cell.length_c   1.000
_cell.angle_alpha   90.00
_cell.angle_beta   90.00
_cell.angle_gamma   90.00
#
_symmetry.space_group_name_H-M   'P 1'
#
loop_
_entity.id
_entity.type
_entity.pdbx_description
1 polymer ?
#
loop_
_entity_poly.entity_id
_entity_poly.type
_entity_poly.pdbx_seq_one_letter_code
_entity_poly.pdbx_strand_id
1 'polypeptide(L)'
;MLTFFRLLLILFLSVLVLGCHESEETQTQTESDIHIKIPFPKVHIHFDYDESITSHEALDTEAERADYKAKALSEVEKLFDELRERFGFAPDHQIHIQLVDSVSGLKNVANTVVMYNPMTGGIARLTMHFPYEMFEQVSVRAHELTHAFIAPFHLPTWADEGFAVYIENMYAETPQHPIFETLQTEIRRDGAGVNAVQHWTEGSGIYSDVDLTLWCYRYSHTVIDAIEKQWPGTFAKVFETVHPQTTLSTPAFVAVLDGIITDTDMVGFFQKLGFENLR
;
A
#
# COMPACT_ATOMS: atom_id res chain seq x y z
N MET A 1 20.74 -0.91 46.99
CA MET A 1 19.86 -2.10 46.94
C MET A 1 19.59 -2.36 45.47
N LEU A 2 20.36 -3.13 44.69
CA LEU A 2 20.81 -4.52 44.81
C LEU A 2 19.70 -5.52 45.16
N THR A 3 19.09 -6.11 44.12
CA THR A 3 18.76 -7.55 43.94
C THR A 3 18.09 -7.70 42.55
N PHE A 4 18.74 -8.21 41.49
CA PHE A 4 18.99 -9.63 41.14
C PHE A 4 17.73 -10.52 41.16
N PHE A 5 17.27 -11.00 39.98
CA PHE A 5 16.77 -12.38 39.77
C PHE A 5 16.66 -12.73 38.25
N ARG A 6 17.56 -13.65 37.82
CA ARG A 6 17.47 -14.81 36.89
C ARG A 6 16.44 -14.77 35.74
N LEU A 7 16.78 -14.86 34.45
CA LEU A 7 17.44 -15.94 33.66
C LEU A 7 16.63 -17.26 33.60
N LEU A 8 15.97 -17.52 32.46
CA LEU A 8 15.62 -18.88 32.03
C LEU A 8 15.95 -19.05 30.53
N LEU A 9 16.77 -20.06 30.30
CA LEU A 9 17.37 -20.53 29.08
C LEU A 9 16.56 -21.76 28.62
N ILE A 10 16.16 -21.86 27.35
CA ILE A 10 15.71 -23.12 26.76
C ILE A 10 16.52 -23.37 25.49
N LEU A 11 17.36 -24.41 25.57
CA LEU A 11 18.10 -25.06 24.50
C LEU A 11 17.25 -26.24 23.99
N PHE A 12 17.25 -26.48 22.68
CA PHE A 12 17.00 -27.82 22.14
C PHE A 12 17.99 -28.15 21.01
N LEU A 13 18.54 -29.35 21.11
CA LEU A 13 19.58 -29.96 20.28
C LEU A 13 19.00 -30.61 19.01
N SER A 14 19.74 -30.41 17.92
CA SER A 14 20.18 -31.34 16.85
C SER A 14 19.47 -32.69 16.63
N VAL A 15 19.11 -32.97 15.36
CA VAL A 15 19.33 -34.28 14.71
C VAL A 15 19.79 -34.05 13.27
N LEU A 16 21.02 -34.50 12.99
CA LEU A 16 21.57 -34.77 11.64
C LEU A 16 21.09 -36.15 11.19
N VAL A 17 20.67 -36.28 9.93
CA VAL A 17 20.73 -37.56 9.19
C VAL A 17 21.34 -37.27 7.82
N LEU A 18 22.54 -37.79 7.62
CA LEU A 18 23.22 -37.96 6.34
C LEU A 18 22.75 -39.26 5.70
N GLY A 19 22.52 -39.25 4.39
CA GLY A 19 22.34 -40.43 3.55
C GLY A 19 22.73 -40.13 2.11
N CYS A 20 23.88 -40.66 1.69
CA CYS A 20 24.37 -40.70 0.29
C CYS A 20 24.04 -42.05 -0.36
N HIS A 21 23.56 -42.05 -1.60
CA HIS A 21 24.00 -42.87 -2.76
C HIS A 21 23.10 -42.54 -3.98
N GLU A 22 23.65 -42.02 -5.10
CA GLU A 22 23.93 -42.72 -6.39
C GLU A 22 22.68 -43.35 -7.06
N SER A 23 22.34 -43.20 -8.36
CA SER A 23 23.00 -42.69 -9.57
C SER A 23 21.95 -42.55 -10.72
N GLU A 24 22.29 -41.74 -11.74
CA GLU A 24 21.87 -41.80 -13.17
C GLU A 24 20.38 -41.85 -13.57
N GLU A 25 19.88 -40.79 -14.23
CA GLU A 25 19.58 -40.82 -15.67
C GLU A 25 19.11 -39.45 -16.20
N THR A 26 19.65 -39.11 -17.37
CA THR A 26 19.40 -37.90 -18.14
C THR A 26 18.02 -37.94 -18.79
N GLN A 27 17.13 -37.02 -18.46
CA GLN A 27 16.00 -36.66 -19.33
C GLN A 27 15.90 -35.14 -19.44
N THR A 28 16.34 -34.64 -20.59
CA THR A 28 15.94 -33.34 -21.15
C THR A 28 14.42 -33.28 -21.26
N GLN A 29 13.77 -32.65 -20.29
CA GLN A 29 12.43 -32.10 -20.44
C GLN A 29 12.56 -30.66 -20.90
N THR A 30 12.12 -30.43 -22.14
CA THR A 30 11.81 -29.11 -22.67
C THR A 30 10.85 -28.40 -21.71
N GLU A 31 11.32 -27.29 -21.13
CA GLU A 31 10.49 -26.27 -20.50
C GLU A 31 9.52 -25.74 -21.56
N SER A 32 8.33 -26.35 -21.65
CA SER A 32 7.17 -25.64 -22.15
C SER A 32 6.63 -24.84 -20.97
N ASP A 33 6.72 -23.52 -21.06
CA ASP A 33 6.08 -22.55 -20.19
C ASP A 33 4.58 -22.86 -20.07
N ILE A 34 4.23 -23.73 -19.14
CA ILE A 34 2.88 -23.82 -18.63
C ILE A 34 2.75 -22.65 -17.66
N HIS A 35 2.41 -21.48 -18.21
CA HIS A 35 1.76 -20.44 -17.43
C HIS A 35 0.45 -21.03 -16.91
N ILE A 36 0.52 -21.71 -15.77
CA ILE A 36 -0.64 -22.02 -14.96
C ILE A 36 -1.15 -20.65 -14.50
N LYS A 37 -2.10 -20.08 -15.25
CA LYS A 37 -2.97 -19.04 -14.74
C LYS A 37 -3.71 -19.68 -13.59
N ILE A 38 -3.17 -19.53 -12.38
CA ILE A 38 -3.87 -19.86 -11.15
C ILE A 38 -5.17 -19.05 -11.22
N PRO A 39 -6.35 -19.69 -11.27
CA PRO A 39 -7.59 -18.95 -11.30
C PRO A 39 -7.67 -18.16 -9.99
N PHE A 40 -7.72 -16.84 -10.13
CA PHE A 40 -7.92 -15.92 -9.02
C PHE A 40 -9.10 -16.39 -8.15
N PRO A 41 -9.05 -16.22 -6.82
CA PRO A 41 -10.23 -16.45 -5.99
C PRO A 41 -11.37 -15.59 -6.54
N LYS A 42 -12.53 -16.20 -6.79
CA LYS A 42 -13.71 -15.57 -7.43
C LYS A 42 -14.25 -14.32 -6.72
N VAL A 43 -13.73 -13.99 -5.53
CA VAL A 43 -14.17 -12.87 -4.70
C VAL A 43 -12.92 -12.15 -4.17
N HIS A 44 -12.59 -11.04 -4.81
CA HIS A 44 -11.45 -10.19 -4.42
C HIS A 44 -11.79 -9.31 -3.20
N ILE A 45 -13.07 -8.95 -3.05
CA ILE A 45 -13.55 -8.02 -2.04
C ILE A 45 -14.55 -8.74 -1.13
N HIS A 46 -14.28 -8.72 0.16
CA HIS A 46 -15.24 -9.06 1.20
C HIS A 46 -15.76 -7.76 1.81
N PHE A 47 -17.07 -7.63 1.99
CA PHE A 47 -17.69 -6.42 2.52
C PHE A 47 -18.61 -6.80 3.67
N ASP A 48 -18.42 -6.25 4.86
CA ASP A 48 -19.26 -6.50 6.02
C ASP A 48 -19.53 -5.24 6.85
N TYR A 49 -20.44 -5.38 7.81
CA TYR A 49 -20.82 -4.34 8.75
C TYR A 49 -20.27 -4.69 10.13
N ASP A 50 -19.71 -3.70 10.82
CA ASP A 50 -19.47 -3.78 12.25
C ASP A 50 -20.79 -3.66 13.03
N GLU A 51 -20.86 -4.23 14.23
CA GLU A 51 -22.06 -4.11 15.07
C GLU A 51 -22.42 -2.64 15.35
N SER A 52 -21.43 -1.76 15.43
CA SER A 52 -21.61 -0.33 15.68
C SER A 52 -22.45 0.41 14.63
N ILE A 53 -22.48 -0.04 13.36
CA ILE A 53 -23.23 0.63 12.29
C ILE A 53 -24.64 0.07 12.09
N THR A 54 -25.00 -1.01 12.78
CA THR A 54 -26.28 -1.70 12.57
C THR A 54 -27.51 -0.88 12.99
N SER A 55 -27.32 0.19 13.78
CA SER A 55 -28.36 1.15 14.17
C SER A 55 -28.32 2.46 13.37
N HIS A 56 -27.54 2.53 12.29
CA HIS A 56 -27.50 3.72 11.44
C HIS A 56 -28.82 3.85 10.66
N GLU A 57 -29.39 5.06 10.57
CA GLU A 57 -30.73 5.28 10.01
C GLU A 57 -30.87 4.80 8.56
N ALA A 58 -29.79 4.88 7.77
CA ALA A 58 -29.76 4.42 6.39
C ALA A 58 -29.65 2.88 6.25
N LEU A 59 -29.44 2.16 7.36
CA LEU A 59 -29.08 0.74 7.41
C LEU A 59 -29.85 -0.01 8.53
N ASP A 60 -31.03 0.46 8.91
CA ASP A 60 -31.78 -0.01 10.09
C ASP A 60 -32.29 -1.45 9.92
N THR A 61 -32.70 -1.82 8.71
CA THR A 61 -33.21 -3.16 8.41
C THR A 61 -32.18 -4.08 7.73
N GLU A 62 -32.37 -5.40 7.88
CA GLU A 62 -31.54 -6.40 7.19
C GLU A 62 -31.65 -6.30 5.66
N ALA A 63 -32.83 -5.93 5.15
CA ALA A 63 -33.07 -5.74 3.72
C ALA A 63 -32.29 -4.53 3.17
N GLU A 64 -32.29 -3.41 3.88
CA GLU A 64 -31.50 -2.21 3.51
C GLU A 64 -30.00 -2.50 3.52
N ARG A 65 -29.51 -3.23 4.54
CA ARG A 65 -28.11 -3.68 4.59
C ARG A 65 -27.77 -4.63 3.42
N ALA A 66 -28.64 -5.57 3.09
CA ALA A 66 -28.39 -6.48 1.97
C ALA A 66 -28.32 -5.74 0.62
N ASP A 67 -29.25 -4.81 0.38
CA ASP A 67 -29.29 -3.99 -0.83
C ASP A 67 -28.08 -3.07 -0.94
N TYR A 68 -27.76 -2.36 0.15
CA TYR A 68 -26.59 -1.49 0.22
C TYR A 68 -25.29 -2.28 -0.02
N LYS A 69 -25.11 -3.42 0.64
CA LYS A 69 -23.91 -4.28 0.45
C LYS A 69 -23.75 -4.69 -1.01
N ALA A 70 -24.83 -5.07 -1.69
CA ALA A 70 -24.78 -5.44 -3.10
C ALA A 70 -24.36 -4.26 -4.00
N LYS A 71 -24.90 -3.07 -3.74
CA LYS A 71 -24.52 -1.83 -4.45
C LYS A 71 -23.06 -1.45 -4.18
N ALA A 72 -22.65 -1.41 -2.91
CA ALA A 72 -21.30 -1.08 -2.48
C ALA A 72 -20.26 -2.03 -3.09
N LEU A 73 -20.52 -3.34 -3.08
CA LEU A 73 -19.66 -4.33 -3.73
C LEU A 73 -19.51 -4.04 -5.23
N SER A 74 -20.61 -3.78 -5.94
CA SER A 74 -20.55 -3.47 -7.37
C SER A 74 -19.74 -2.20 -7.67
N GLU A 75 -19.80 -1.19 -6.81
CA GLU A 75 -19.02 0.05 -6.97
C GLU A 75 -17.53 -0.17 -6.72
N VAL A 76 -17.18 -0.88 -5.65
CA VAL A 76 -15.77 -1.15 -5.32
C VAL A 76 -15.15 -2.12 -6.34
N GLU A 77 -15.89 -3.10 -6.86
CA GLU A 77 -15.39 -3.98 -7.93
C GLU A 77 -15.03 -3.20 -9.20
N LYS A 78 -15.81 -2.18 -9.57
CA LYS A 78 -15.46 -1.30 -10.70
C LYS A 78 -14.17 -0.51 -10.43
N LEU A 79 -14.05 0.08 -9.24
CA LEU A 79 -12.82 0.76 -8.83
C LEU A 79 -11.62 -0.21 -8.85
N PHE A 80 -11.80 -1.44 -8.38
CA PHE A 80 -10.77 -2.47 -8.39
C PHE A 80 -10.31 -2.80 -9.83
N ASP A 81 -11.25 -2.97 -10.76
CA ASP A 81 -10.93 -3.22 -12.17
C ASP A 81 -10.16 -2.05 -12.80
N GLU A 82 -10.53 -0.81 -12.48
CA GLU A 82 -9.84 0.40 -12.94
C GLU A 82 -8.42 0.50 -12.38
N LEU A 83 -8.22 0.21 -11.09
CA LEU A 83 -6.89 0.15 -10.49
C LEU A 83 -6.03 -0.97 -11.09
N ARG A 84 -6.63 -2.13 -11.37
CA ARG A 84 -5.94 -3.24 -12.05
C ARG A 84 -5.44 -2.82 -13.42
N GLU A 85 -6.29 -2.16 -14.22
CA GLU A 85 -5.88 -1.68 -15.54
C GLU A 85 -4.74 -0.65 -15.43
N ARG A 86 -4.84 0.27 -14.47
CA ARG A 86 -3.86 1.33 -14.28
C ARG A 86 -2.50 0.81 -13.80
N PHE A 87 -2.49 -0.05 -12.79
CA PHE A 87 -1.26 -0.56 -12.19
C PHE A 87 -0.71 -1.79 -12.92
N GLY A 88 -1.50 -2.42 -13.80
CA GLY A 88 -1.05 -3.57 -14.59
C GLY A 88 -0.94 -4.89 -13.83
N PHE A 89 -1.38 -4.94 -12.56
CA PHE A 89 -1.40 -6.14 -11.75
C PHE A 89 -2.72 -6.26 -10.98
N ALA A 90 -2.98 -7.42 -10.38
CA ALA A 90 -4.06 -7.61 -9.42
C ALA A 90 -3.48 -8.26 -8.15
N PRO A 91 -3.81 -7.76 -6.96
CA PRO A 91 -3.38 -8.40 -5.72
C PRO A 91 -3.96 -9.82 -5.60
N ASP A 92 -3.19 -10.72 -5.00
CA ASP A 92 -3.57 -12.11 -4.76
C ASP A 92 -4.26 -12.32 -3.39
N HIS A 93 -4.22 -11.31 -2.52
CA HIS A 93 -4.91 -11.30 -1.24
C HIS A 93 -6.37 -10.82 -1.36
N GLN A 94 -7.17 -11.21 -0.37
CA GLN A 94 -8.54 -10.71 -0.22
C GLN A 94 -8.51 -9.34 0.46
N ILE A 95 -9.29 -8.40 -0.08
CA ILE A 95 -9.51 -7.08 0.50
C ILE A 95 -10.80 -7.12 1.33
N HIS A 96 -10.70 -6.91 2.64
CA HIS A 96 -11.88 -6.81 3.50
C HIS A 96 -12.25 -5.35 3.72
N ILE A 97 -13.50 -5.00 3.47
CA ILE A 97 -14.09 -3.69 3.75
C ILE A 97 -15.08 -3.86 4.90
N GLN A 98 -14.94 -3.04 5.93
CA GLN A 98 -15.85 -3.01 7.05
C GLN A 98 -16.44 -1.61 7.22
N LEU A 99 -17.76 -1.49 7.17
CA LEU A 99 -18.44 -0.27 7.62
C LEU A 99 -18.53 -0.23 9.13
N VAL A 100 -18.09 0.89 9.72
CA VAL A 100 -18.05 1.14 11.17
C VAL A 100 -18.76 2.47 11.48
N ASP A 101 -19.17 2.72 12.72
CA ASP A 101 -19.66 4.06 13.10
C ASP A 101 -18.52 5.12 13.12
N SER A 102 -17.34 4.70 13.58
CA SER A 102 -16.16 5.56 13.64
C SER A 102 -14.86 4.75 13.66
N VAL A 103 -13.77 5.35 13.19
CA VAL A 103 -12.41 4.82 13.29
C VAL A 103 -11.69 5.56 14.40
N SER A 104 -11.27 4.86 15.45
CA SER A 104 -10.64 5.46 16.65
C SER A 104 -11.45 6.62 17.26
N GLY A 105 -12.79 6.56 17.17
CA GLY A 105 -13.71 7.59 17.66
C GLY A 105 -13.95 8.76 16.69
N LEU A 106 -13.37 8.73 15.49
CA LEU A 106 -13.53 9.77 14.46
C LEU A 106 -14.46 9.27 13.33
N LYS A 107 -15.45 10.08 12.98
CA LYS A 107 -16.43 9.76 11.91
C LYS A 107 -15.98 10.20 10.52
N ASN A 108 -14.92 10.98 10.43
CA ASN A 108 -14.40 11.59 9.21
C ASN A 108 -13.01 11.06 8.85
N VAL A 109 -12.70 9.82 9.26
CA VAL A 109 -11.43 9.15 9.00
C VAL A 109 -11.74 7.74 8.55
N ALA A 110 -11.26 7.37 7.36
CA ALA A 110 -11.14 5.98 6.95
C ALA A 110 -9.70 5.52 7.23
N ASN A 111 -9.49 4.20 7.30
CA ASN A 111 -8.14 3.66 7.36
C ASN A 111 -8.02 2.28 6.75
N THR A 112 -6.85 1.98 6.20
CA THR A 112 -6.45 0.65 5.76
C THR A 112 -5.45 0.04 6.75
N VAL A 113 -5.76 -1.15 7.25
CA VAL A 113 -4.91 -1.90 8.18
C VAL A 113 -4.41 -3.15 7.48
N VAL A 114 -3.09 -3.26 7.37
CA VAL A 114 -2.42 -4.42 6.79
C VAL A 114 -1.68 -5.19 7.88
N MET A 115 -1.97 -6.47 8.00
CA MET A 115 -1.24 -7.41 8.85
C MET A 115 -0.43 -8.33 7.97
N TYR A 116 0.89 -8.29 8.11
CA TYR A 116 1.81 -9.16 7.37
C TYR A 116 2.11 -10.44 8.13
N ASN A 117 2.30 -11.53 7.40
CA ASN A 117 2.82 -12.78 7.93
C ASN A 117 4.34 -12.64 8.14
N PRO A 118 4.84 -12.70 9.38
CA PRO A 118 6.26 -12.50 9.65
C PRO A 118 7.16 -13.60 9.06
N MET A 119 6.59 -14.75 8.69
CA MET A 119 7.34 -15.88 8.12
C MET A 119 7.47 -15.79 6.60
N THR A 120 6.44 -15.29 5.91
CA THR A 120 6.41 -15.26 4.44
C THR A 120 6.56 -13.86 3.86
N GLY A 121 6.39 -12.80 4.66
CA GLY A 121 6.29 -11.42 4.19
C GLY A 121 4.94 -11.10 3.52
N GLY A 122 4.17 -12.12 3.12
CA GLY A 122 2.85 -11.95 2.52
C GLY A 122 1.80 -11.35 3.45
N ILE A 123 0.72 -10.84 2.86
CA ILE A 123 -0.41 -10.26 3.61
C ILE A 123 -1.21 -11.38 4.27
N ALA A 124 -1.27 -11.37 5.60
CA ALA A 124 -2.07 -12.30 6.39
C ALA A 124 -3.52 -11.82 6.51
N ARG A 125 -3.71 -10.50 6.63
CA ARG A 125 -5.03 -9.86 6.67
C ARG A 125 -4.91 -8.43 6.17
N LEU A 126 -5.88 -7.99 5.39
CA LEU A 126 -6.05 -6.60 5.02
C LEU A 126 -7.49 -6.19 5.31
N THR A 127 -7.68 -5.09 6.05
CA THR A 127 -9.02 -4.58 6.38
C THR A 127 -9.05 -3.07 6.23
N MET A 128 -9.98 -2.57 5.43
CA MET A 128 -10.29 -1.15 5.29
C MET A 128 -11.52 -0.83 6.12
N HIS A 129 -11.41 0.09 7.07
CA HIS A 129 -12.54 0.53 7.87
C HIS A 129 -13.02 1.89 7.39
N PHE A 130 -14.33 2.01 7.18
CA PHE A 130 -14.96 3.26 6.77
C PHE A 130 -16.12 3.60 7.68
N PRO A 131 -16.15 4.81 8.24
CA PRO A 131 -17.40 5.45 8.61
C PRO A 131 -18.32 5.54 7.40
N TYR A 132 -19.64 5.37 7.60
CA TYR A 132 -20.62 5.38 6.49
C TYR A 132 -20.45 6.58 5.54
N GLU A 133 -20.40 7.80 6.08
CA GLU A 133 -20.24 9.03 5.29
C GLU A 133 -18.90 9.13 4.55
N MET A 134 -17.86 8.49 5.06
CA MET A 134 -16.56 8.40 4.39
C MET A 134 -16.62 7.38 3.26
N PHE A 135 -17.30 6.24 3.48
CA PHE A 135 -17.49 5.26 2.43
C PHE A 135 -18.28 5.84 1.26
N GLU A 136 -19.29 6.69 1.49
CA GLU A 136 -20.08 7.28 0.39
C GLU A 136 -19.25 8.16 -0.56
N GLN A 137 -18.08 8.64 -0.13
CA GLN A 137 -17.19 9.45 -0.95
C GLN A 137 -16.29 8.58 -1.86
N VAL A 138 -16.50 8.66 -3.18
CA VAL A 138 -15.75 7.85 -4.17
C VAL A 138 -14.24 8.07 -4.05
N SER A 139 -13.81 9.32 -3.83
CA SER A 139 -12.40 9.67 -3.68
C SER A 139 -11.75 8.97 -2.47
N VAL A 140 -12.44 8.92 -1.33
CA VAL A 140 -11.98 8.21 -0.13
C VAL A 140 -11.91 6.71 -0.38
N ARG A 141 -12.93 6.13 -1.05
CA ARG A 141 -12.88 4.69 -1.43
C ARG A 141 -11.68 4.39 -2.32
N ALA A 142 -11.40 5.27 -3.29
CA ALA A 142 -10.29 5.10 -4.22
C ALA A 142 -8.93 5.25 -3.54
N HIS A 143 -8.79 6.18 -2.59
CA HIS A 143 -7.61 6.36 -1.75
C HIS A 143 -7.27 5.09 -0.98
N GLU A 144 -8.20 4.61 -0.15
CA GLU A 144 -8.01 3.43 0.70
C GLU A 144 -7.83 2.15 -0.13
N LEU A 145 -8.60 2.00 -1.21
CA LEU A 145 -8.45 0.84 -2.10
C LEU A 145 -7.08 0.83 -2.77
N THR A 146 -6.46 2.00 -3.01
CA THR A 146 -5.10 2.08 -3.55
C THR A 146 -4.08 1.50 -2.59
N HIS A 147 -4.13 1.86 -1.29
CA HIS A 147 -3.30 1.21 -0.27
C HIS A 147 -3.49 -0.30 -0.28
N ALA A 148 -4.74 -0.75 -0.32
CA ALA A 148 -5.05 -2.17 -0.36
C ALA A 148 -4.49 -2.89 -1.60
N PHE A 149 -4.43 -2.18 -2.73
CA PHE A 149 -3.93 -2.69 -3.99
C PHE A 149 -2.40 -2.84 -3.99
N ILE A 150 -1.68 -1.81 -3.51
CA ILE A 150 -0.21 -1.74 -3.55
C ILE A 150 0.48 -2.26 -2.29
N ALA A 151 -0.28 -2.61 -1.24
CA ALA A 151 0.21 -3.20 0.00
C ALA A 151 1.24 -4.35 -0.15
N PRO A 152 1.16 -5.23 -1.17
CA PRO A 152 2.16 -6.28 -1.36
C PRO A 152 3.57 -5.73 -1.64
N PHE A 153 3.74 -4.49 -2.07
CA PHE A 153 5.04 -3.94 -2.46
C PHE A 153 5.76 -3.18 -1.32
N HIS A 154 5.12 -3.08 -0.15
CA HIS A 154 5.70 -2.45 1.06
C HIS A 154 6.48 -1.18 0.72
N LEU A 155 5.81 -0.26 0.02
CA LEU A 155 6.41 0.97 -0.47
C LEU A 155 6.87 1.86 0.69
N PRO A 156 7.82 2.78 0.47
CA PRO A 156 8.09 3.80 1.48
C PRO A 156 6.84 4.66 1.64
N THR A 157 6.51 5.09 2.87
CA THR A 157 5.26 5.80 3.20
C THR A 157 4.95 6.94 2.25
N TRP A 158 5.94 7.76 1.88
CA TRP A 158 5.71 8.85 0.92
C TRP A 158 5.25 8.34 -0.46
N ALA A 159 5.74 7.21 -0.94
CA ALA A 159 5.31 6.69 -2.24
C ALA A 159 3.91 6.07 -2.12
N ASP A 160 3.66 5.31 -1.05
CA ASP A 160 2.36 4.70 -0.76
C ASP A 160 1.23 5.73 -0.71
N GLU A 161 1.41 6.75 0.13
CA GLU A 161 0.49 7.88 0.27
C GLU A 161 0.44 8.77 -0.98
N GLY A 162 1.57 8.90 -1.67
CA GLY A 162 1.64 9.60 -2.95
C GLY A 162 0.76 8.96 -4.02
N PHE A 163 0.74 7.61 -4.10
CA PHE A 163 -0.14 6.87 -4.99
C PHE A 163 -1.61 7.00 -4.57
N ALA A 164 -1.90 6.83 -3.29
CA ALA A 164 -3.27 6.92 -2.78
C ALA A 164 -3.90 8.29 -3.08
N VAL A 165 -3.19 9.38 -2.82
CA VAL A 165 -3.64 10.75 -3.15
C VAL A 165 -3.67 11.01 -4.66
N TYR A 166 -2.75 10.44 -5.43
CA TYR A 166 -2.77 10.54 -6.90
C TYR A 166 -4.06 9.95 -7.47
N ILE A 167 -4.47 8.78 -6.99
CA ILE A 167 -5.73 8.14 -7.38
C ILE A 167 -6.93 8.91 -6.83
N GLU A 168 -6.93 9.28 -5.55
CA GLU A 168 -8.00 10.06 -4.91
C GLU A 168 -8.40 11.27 -5.76
N ASN A 169 -7.41 12.05 -6.21
CA ASN A 169 -7.63 13.27 -6.98
C ASN A 169 -8.22 13.03 -8.37
N MET A 170 -8.16 11.81 -8.92
CA MET A 170 -8.84 11.46 -10.17
C MET A 170 -10.35 11.32 -9.99
N TYR A 171 -10.79 10.94 -8.80
CA TYR A 171 -12.21 10.73 -8.47
C TYR A 171 -12.81 11.87 -7.64
N ALA A 172 -11.98 12.77 -7.11
CA ALA A 172 -12.44 13.93 -6.37
C ALA A 172 -13.02 14.99 -7.31
N GLU A 173 -14.20 15.53 -6.97
CA GLU A 173 -14.76 16.71 -7.68
C GLU A 173 -13.88 17.95 -7.49
N THR A 174 -13.20 18.06 -6.35
CA THR A 174 -12.21 19.09 -6.03
C THR A 174 -11.03 18.43 -5.33
N PRO A 175 -9.80 18.56 -5.85
CA PRO A 175 -8.61 17.98 -5.22
C PRO A 175 -8.41 18.46 -3.79
N GLN A 176 -8.35 17.54 -2.82
CA GLN A 176 -8.04 17.89 -1.42
C GLN A 176 -6.56 18.27 -1.26
N HIS A 177 -5.70 17.70 -2.12
CA HIS A 177 -4.26 17.90 -2.12
C HIS A 177 -3.77 18.35 -3.51
N PRO A 178 -3.98 19.63 -3.88
CA PRO A 178 -3.59 20.13 -5.19
C PRO A 178 -2.08 19.99 -5.42
N ILE A 179 -1.63 19.73 -6.64
CA ILE A 179 -0.19 19.64 -6.93
C ILE A 179 0.54 20.95 -6.62
N PHE A 180 1.83 20.87 -6.30
CA PHE A 180 2.70 22.05 -6.29
C PHE A 180 3.13 22.41 -7.72
N GLU A 181 3.29 23.71 -8.00
CA GLU A 181 3.78 24.17 -9.31
C GLU A 181 5.24 23.74 -9.55
N THR A 182 6.06 23.77 -8.50
CA THR A 182 7.49 23.44 -8.56
C THR A 182 7.95 22.64 -7.35
N LEU A 183 8.32 21.37 -7.57
CA LEU A 183 8.79 20.46 -6.51
C LEU A 183 10.00 21.00 -5.73
N GLN A 184 10.90 21.73 -6.39
CA GLN A 184 12.17 22.18 -5.81
C GLN A 184 11.99 23.35 -4.83
N THR A 185 10.98 24.20 -5.03
CA THR A 185 10.74 25.36 -4.15
C THR A 185 9.94 24.99 -2.90
N GLU A 186 9.28 23.84 -2.93
CA GLU A 186 8.36 23.38 -1.89
C GLU A 186 8.99 22.34 -0.96
N ILE A 187 10.30 22.06 -1.12
CA ILE A 187 11.03 21.12 -0.26
C ILE A 187 11.01 21.62 1.18
N ARG A 188 10.47 20.81 2.10
CA ARG A 188 10.71 20.94 3.54
C ARG A 188 11.75 19.94 3.98
N ARG A 189 12.64 20.39 4.85
CA ARG A 189 13.69 19.55 5.45
C ARG A 189 13.38 19.27 6.90
N ASP A 190 13.71 18.07 7.34
CA ASP A 190 13.62 17.67 8.74
C ASP A 190 14.84 18.15 9.56
N GLY A 191 14.93 17.74 10.83
CA GLY A 191 16.04 18.08 11.71
C GLY A 191 17.41 17.52 11.28
N ALA A 192 17.43 16.53 10.39
CA ALA A 192 18.66 15.99 9.79
C ALA A 192 19.04 16.71 8.49
N GLY A 193 18.21 17.66 8.02
CA GLY A 193 18.42 18.35 6.77
C GLY A 193 18.00 17.55 5.54
N VAL A 194 17.32 16.41 5.71
CA VAL A 194 16.83 15.55 4.62
C VAL A 194 15.41 15.97 4.26
N ASN A 195 14.96 15.69 3.04
CA ASN A 195 13.55 15.90 2.67
C ASN A 195 12.62 15.22 3.69
N ALA A 196 11.72 16.00 4.28
CA ALA A 196 10.89 15.53 5.40
C ALA A 196 9.99 14.34 5.03
N VAL A 197 9.61 14.15 3.76
CA VAL A 197 8.85 12.96 3.36
C VAL A 197 9.68 11.67 3.39
N GLN A 198 11.02 11.75 3.33
CA GLN A 198 11.88 10.55 3.35
C GLN A 198 11.83 9.82 4.68
N HIS A 199 11.71 10.55 5.79
CA HIS A 199 11.59 9.99 7.15
C HIS A 199 10.15 10.07 7.67
N TRP A 200 9.19 10.38 6.79
CA TRP A 200 7.79 10.32 7.16
C TRP A 200 7.39 8.85 7.36
N THR A 201 6.83 8.56 8.53
CA THR A 201 6.26 7.27 8.84
C THR A 201 4.82 7.45 9.31
N GLU A 202 3.93 6.58 8.88
CA GLU A 202 2.56 6.51 9.39
C GLU A 202 2.57 6.32 10.91
N GLY A 203 1.78 7.12 11.62
CA GLY A 203 1.63 7.00 13.07
C GLY A 203 2.77 7.54 13.94
N SER A 204 3.89 8.01 13.38
CA SER A 204 5.05 8.47 14.17
C SER A 204 4.88 9.89 14.71
N GLY A 205 3.87 10.15 15.54
CA GLY A 205 3.79 11.40 16.33
C GLY A 205 3.72 12.72 15.53
N ILE A 206 3.77 12.70 14.19
CA ILE A 206 3.60 13.87 13.31
C ILE A 206 2.14 14.35 13.33
N TYR A 207 1.24 13.62 13.99
CA TYR A 207 -0.03 14.16 14.49
C TYR A 207 0.13 15.41 15.39
N SER A 208 1.34 15.75 15.84
CA SER A 208 1.58 17.04 16.50
C SER A 208 1.70 18.22 15.53
N ASP A 209 1.94 17.98 14.24
CA ASP A 209 2.07 19.00 13.19
C ASP A 209 1.22 18.62 11.96
N VAL A 210 -0.04 19.03 12.01
CA VAL A 210 -1.03 18.84 10.94
C VAL A 210 -0.55 19.47 9.63
N ASP A 211 0.13 20.62 9.69
CA ASP A 211 0.60 21.32 8.50
C ASP A 211 1.73 20.56 7.79
N LEU A 212 2.63 19.93 8.57
CA LEU A 212 3.65 19.05 8.01
C LEU A 212 3.02 17.80 7.39
N THR A 213 2.04 17.21 8.05
CA THR A 213 1.31 16.03 7.54
C THR A 213 0.65 16.33 6.18
N LEU A 214 -0.14 17.40 6.11
CA LEU A 214 -0.80 17.83 4.87
C LEU A 214 0.21 18.15 3.76
N TRP A 215 1.35 18.75 4.13
CA TRP A 215 2.44 18.98 3.19
C TRP A 215 3.03 17.65 2.69
N CYS A 216 3.23 16.65 3.54
CA CYS A 216 3.76 15.35 3.14
C CYS A 216 2.85 14.65 2.12
N TYR A 217 1.54 14.59 2.37
CA TYR A 217 0.56 14.06 1.40
C TYR A 217 0.66 14.79 0.06
N ARG A 218 0.61 16.12 0.10
CA ARG A 218 0.64 16.97 -1.11
C ARG A 218 1.95 16.84 -1.89
N TYR A 219 3.08 16.82 -1.18
CA TYR A 219 4.41 16.75 -1.79
C TYR A 219 4.63 15.38 -2.43
N SER A 220 4.29 14.32 -1.71
CA SER A 220 4.32 12.94 -2.18
C SER A 220 3.50 12.74 -3.46
N HIS A 221 2.25 13.20 -3.45
CA HIS A 221 1.39 13.22 -4.63
C HIS A 221 2.05 13.97 -5.79
N THR A 222 2.60 15.17 -5.54
CA THR A 222 3.26 15.96 -6.60
C THR A 222 4.46 15.22 -7.19
N VAL A 223 5.24 14.48 -6.39
CA VAL A 223 6.36 13.66 -6.89
C VAL A 223 5.85 12.54 -7.80
N ILE A 224 4.84 11.78 -7.36
CA ILE A 224 4.24 10.70 -8.15
C ILE A 224 3.65 11.25 -9.47
N ASP A 225 2.86 12.32 -9.40
CA ASP A 225 2.25 12.98 -10.56
C ASP A 225 3.32 13.50 -11.55
N ALA A 226 4.40 14.11 -11.06
CA ALA A 226 5.48 14.60 -11.91
C ALA A 226 6.19 13.46 -12.66
N ILE A 227 6.45 12.33 -11.98
CA ILE A 227 7.08 11.15 -12.59
C ILE A 227 6.15 10.55 -13.65
N GLU A 228 4.88 10.33 -13.34
CA GLU A 228 3.93 9.70 -14.28
C GLU A 228 3.65 10.61 -15.49
N LYS A 229 3.61 11.94 -15.31
CA LYS A 229 3.45 12.89 -16.42
C LYS A 229 4.67 12.92 -17.35
N GLN A 230 5.86 12.89 -16.78
CA GLN A 230 7.12 12.97 -17.54
C GLN A 230 7.45 11.62 -18.21
N TRP A 231 7.17 10.50 -17.52
CA TRP A 231 7.41 9.13 -17.98
C TRP A 231 6.17 8.25 -17.77
N PRO A 232 5.14 8.36 -18.64
CA PRO A 232 3.90 7.62 -18.49
C PRO A 232 4.09 6.09 -18.48
N GLY A 233 3.31 5.40 -17.65
CA GLY A 233 3.36 3.96 -17.48
C GLY A 233 4.56 3.45 -16.67
N THR A 234 5.35 4.34 -16.07
CA THR A 234 6.49 3.95 -15.23
C THR A 234 6.02 3.10 -14.07
N PHE A 235 4.95 3.49 -13.39
CA PHE A 235 4.52 2.78 -12.19
C PHE A 235 3.91 1.42 -12.49
N ALA A 236 3.19 1.26 -13.60
CA ALA A 236 2.76 -0.07 -14.06
C ALA A 236 3.98 -1.00 -14.26
N LYS A 237 5.06 -0.49 -14.87
CA LYS A 237 6.31 -1.25 -15.03
C LYS A 237 7.01 -1.54 -13.69
N VAL A 238 6.93 -0.63 -12.71
CA VAL A 238 7.46 -0.89 -11.36
C VAL A 238 6.78 -2.13 -10.77
N PHE A 239 5.45 -2.18 -10.81
CA PHE A 239 4.69 -3.30 -10.25
C PHE A 239 4.79 -4.58 -11.08
N GLU A 240 5.07 -4.49 -12.39
CA GLU A 240 5.42 -5.64 -13.23
C GLU A 240 6.82 -6.20 -12.92
N THR A 241 7.78 -5.32 -12.62
CA THR A 241 9.20 -5.68 -12.44
C THR A 241 9.49 -6.22 -11.04
N VAL A 242 8.81 -5.68 -10.03
CA VAL A 242 9.03 -6.04 -8.63
C VAL A 242 8.15 -7.23 -8.25
N HIS A 243 8.71 -8.25 -7.62
CA HIS A 243 7.91 -9.35 -7.11
C HIS A 243 7.04 -8.88 -5.92
N PRO A 244 5.75 -9.23 -5.84
CA PRO A 244 4.94 -8.98 -4.65
C PRO A 244 5.62 -9.52 -3.38
N GLN A 245 5.42 -8.88 -2.24
CA GLN A 245 6.09 -9.17 -0.95
C GLN A 245 7.54 -8.68 -0.87
N THR A 246 8.02 -7.92 -1.86
CA THR A 246 9.30 -7.21 -1.79
C THR A 246 9.16 -5.98 -0.91
N THR A 247 10.06 -5.77 0.05
CA THR A 247 10.15 -4.50 0.79
C THR A 247 10.94 -3.47 0.00
N LEU A 248 10.26 -2.43 -0.47
CA LEU A 248 10.89 -1.30 -1.14
C LEU A 248 11.13 -0.17 -0.15
N SER A 249 12.35 -0.09 0.38
CA SER A 249 12.81 1.14 1.05
C SER A 249 12.91 2.29 0.05
N THR A 250 13.01 3.54 0.50
CA THR A 250 13.22 4.69 -0.40
C THR A 250 14.38 4.49 -1.38
N PRO A 251 15.59 4.04 -0.95
CA PRO A 251 16.68 3.75 -1.88
C PRO A 251 16.34 2.63 -2.89
N ALA A 252 15.68 1.55 -2.44
CA ALA A 252 15.30 0.45 -3.32
C ALA A 252 14.26 0.88 -4.35
N PHE A 253 13.25 1.64 -3.95
CA PHE A 253 12.23 2.19 -4.85
C PHE A 253 12.85 3.13 -5.90
N VAL A 254 13.74 4.04 -5.48
CA VAL A 254 14.47 4.91 -6.41
C VAL A 254 15.36 4.12 -7.36
N ALA A 255 16.03 3.06 -6.90
CA ALA A 255 16.84 2.19 -7.75
C ALA A 255 16.00 1.46 -8.81
N VAL A 256 14.79 1.01 -8.45
CA VAL A 256 13.85 0.43 -9.43
C VAL A 256 13.43 1.48 -10.47
N LEU A 257 13.11 2.71 -10.04
CA LEU A 257 12.80 3.80 -10.96
C LEU A 257 13.97 4.12 -11.89
N ASP A 258 15.20 4.16 -11.38
CA ASP A 258 16.43 4.39 -12.16
C ASP A 258 16.66 3.29 -13.22
N GLY A 259 16.32 2.04 -12.89
CA GLY A 259 16.35 0.92 -13.83
C GLY A 259 15.29 0.99 -14.94
N ILE A 260 14.14 1.61 -14.67
CA ILE A 260 13.02 1.74 -15.62
C ILE A 260 13.15 3.01 -16.48
N ILE A 261 13.55 4.12 -15.88
CA ILE A 261 13.70 5.43 -16.52
C ILE A 261 15.18 5.60 -16.91
N THR A 262 15.57 5.01 -18.03
CA THR A 262 17.00 4.91 -18.41
C THR A 262 17.60 6.19 -19.00
N ASP A 263 16.77 7.20 -19.32
CA ASP A 263 17.21 8.46 -19.93
C ASP A 263 17.49 9.56 -18.90
N THR A 264 17.24 9.28 -17.61
CA THR A 264 17.36 10.24 -16.51
C THR A 264 18.03 9.58 -15.32
N ASP A 265 19.01 10.26 -14.73
CA ASP A 265 19.59 9.86 -13.44
C ASP A 265 18.55 10.10 -12.33
N MET A 266 17.79 9.06 -11.98
CA MET A 266 16.71 9.16 -11.00
C MET A 266 17.28 9.37 -9.60
N VAL A 267 18.45 8.81 -9.30
CA VAL A 267 19.17 9.12 -8.05
C VAL A 267 19.47 10.61 -7.98
N GLY A 268 20.02 11.20 -9.03
CA GLY A 268 20.30 12.64 -9.13
C GLY A 268 19.05 13.51 -9.10
N PHE A 269 17.94 13.05 -9.68
CA PHE A 269 16.63 13.71 -9.58
C PHE A 269 16.17 13.81 -8.12
N PHE A 270 16.13 12.69 -7.38
CA PHE A 270 15.69 12.68 -5.98
C PHE A 270 16.66 13.43 -5.06
N GLN A 271 17.98 13.41 -5.34
CA GLN A 271 18.96 14.22 -4.61
C GLN A 271 18.69 15.73 -4.74
N LYS A 272 18.24 16.22 -5.90
CA LYS A 272 17.82 17.62 -6.06
C LYS A 272 16.58 17.96 -5.26
N LEU A 273 15.74 16.97 -4.97
CA LEU A 273 14.60 17.08 -4.06
C LEU A 273 15.00 16.96 -2.58
N GLY A 274 16.29 16.80 -2.26
CA GLY A 274 16.80 16.72 -0.91
C GLY A 274 16.68 15.33 -0.27
N PHE A 275 16.41 14.29 -1.06
CA PHE A 275 16.53 12.91 -0.59
C PHE A 275 18.00 12.52 -0.48
N GLU A 276 18.33 11.70 0.51
CA GLU A 276 19.71 11.26 0.81
C GLU A 276 19.81 9.74 0.97
N ASN A 277 21.04 9.21 0.96
CA ASN A 277 21.32 7.78 1.13
C ASN A 277 20.64 6.84 0.11
N LEU A 278 20.56 7.28 -1.15
CA LEU A 278 19.87 6.57 -2.25
C LEU A 278 20.75 5.52 -2.97
N ARG A 279 21.91 5.14 -2.41
CA ARG A 279 22.87 4.19 -2.99
C ARG A 279 23.33 3.19 -1.95
#